data_AF-A0A427FDM2-F1
#
_entry.id   AF-A0A427FDM2-F1
#
_cell.length_a   1.000
_cell.length_b   1.000
_cell.length_c   1.000
_cell.angle_alpha   90.00
_cell.angle_beta   90.00
_cell.angle_gamma   90.00
#
_symmetry.space_group_name_H-M   'P 1'
#
loop_
_entity.id
_entity.type
_entity.pdbx_description
1 polymer ?
#
loop_
_entity_poly.entity_id
_entity_poly.type
_entity_poly.pdbx_seq_one_letter_code
_entity_poly.pdbx_strand_id
1 'polypeptide(L)'
;MQTKAVTNAITHACGHSGTARVYSRSTRDVRSELQQARCTLCPDCVELVNTWLTTDGGAAPFDVAVYPMLGTPKRCSWAESLRKECMKRFLPAMTVAAERGDRLGAGVWKALYALLRCRDARFWIDNRTIIGQAFYVGQEAAHFIRHHSTSTPTSSIYAWLRREPAFVRRDIERLCPISVAA
;
A
#
# COMPACT_ATOMS: atom_id res chain seq x y z
N MET A 1 25.28 -13.41 -26.96
CA MET A 1 23.80 -13.24 -26.99
C MET A 1 23.44 -11.82 -26.58
N GLN A 2 22.84 -11.03 -27.49
CA GLN A 2 22.48 -9.62 -27.23
C GLN A 2 21.10 -9.52 -26.56
N THR A 3 21.02 -8.77 -25.46
CA THR A 3 19.75 -8.40 -24.81
C THR A 3 19.13 -7.25 -25.62
N LYS A 4 17.88 -7.39 -26.09
CA LYS A 4 17.19 -6.30 -26.81
C LYS A 4 16.35 -5.50 -25.82
N ALA A 5 16.47 -4.18 -25.86
CA ALA A 5 15.59 -3.30 -25.10
C ALA A 5 14.26 -3.15 -25.86
N VAL A 6 13.14 -3.40 -25.18
CA VAL A 6 11.80 -3.18 -25.71
C VAL A 6 11.15 -2.05 -24.93
N THR A 7 10.74 -0.99 -25.61
CA THR A 7 10.00 0.13 -25.02
C THR A 7 8.53 0.00 -25.39
N ASN A 8 7.63 -0.03 -24.40
CA ASN A 8 6.19 -0.09 -24.63
C ASN A 8 5.46 1.01 -23.85
N ALA A 9 4.43 1.58 -24.48
CA ALA A 9 3.43 2.37 -23.77
C ALA A 9 2.65 1.47 -22.80
N ILE A 10 2.47 1.95 -21.58
CA ILE A 10 1.72 1.26 -20.53
C ILE A 10 0.83 2.26 -19.80
N THR A 11 -0.20 1.73 -19.16
CA THR A 11 -0.99 2.46 -18.17
C THR A 11 -0.77 1.80 -16.82
N HIS A 12 -0.30 2.58 -15.85
CA HIS A 12 -0.04 2.12 -14.49
C HIS A 12 -1.34 1.94 -13.70
N ALA A 13 -1.24 1.32 -12.52
CA ALA A 13 -2.39 1.10 -11.64
C ALA A 13 -3.09 2.39 -11.21
N CYS A 14 -2.34 3.50 -11.11
CA CYS A 14 -2.90 4.83 -10.83
C CYS A 14 -3.71 5.42 -12.00
N GLY A 15 -3.66 4.83 -13.19
CA GLY A 15 -4.31 5.33 -14.40
C GLY A 15 -3.44 6.25 -15.26
N HIS A 16 -2.25 6.64 -14.79
CA HIS A 16 -1.32 7.42 -15.58
C HIS A 16 -0.64 6.56 -16.66
N SER A 17 -0.50 7.15 -17.85
CA SER A 17 0.26 6.58 -18.96
C SER A 17 1.75 6.79 -18.76
N GLY A 18 2.56 5.86 -19.22
CA GLY A 18 4.02 5.94 -19.19
C GLY A 18 4.65 4.98 -20.18
N THR A 19 5.97 4.90 -20.14
CA THR A 19 6.74 3.95 -20.95
C THR A 19 7.52 2.99 -20.07
N ALA A 20 7.33 1.69 -20.26
CA ALA A 20 8.18 0.67 -19.64
C ALA A 20 9.28 0.25 -20.61
N ARG A 21 10.52 0.30 -20.13
CA ARG A 21 11.69 -0.19 -20.85
C ARG A 21 12.14 -1.51 -20.23
N VAL A 22 11.98 -2.60 -20.98
CA VAL A 22 12.33 -3.95 -20.53
C VAL A 22 13.59 -4.42 -21.26
N TYR A 23 14.53 -4.96 -20.50
CA TYR A 23 15.75 -5.56 -21.02
C TYR A 23 15.69 -7.06 -20.81
N SER A 24 15.17 -7.79 -21.79
CA SER A 24 15.14 -9.25 -21.72
C SER A 24 15.51 -9.92 -23.04
N ARG A 25 15.93 -11.18 -22.91
CA ARG A 25 16.20 -12.10 -24.01
C ARG A 25 14.95 -12.91 -24.42
N SER A 26 13.90 -12.91 -23.60
CA SER A 26 12.70 -13.72 -23.75
C SER A 26 11.44 -12.86 -23.86
N THR A 27 10.58 -13.16 -24.83
CA THR A 27 9.28 -12.47 -24.99
C THR A 27 8.34 -12.73 -23.80
N ARG A 28 8.46 -13.87 -23.13
CA ARG A 28 7.71 -14.19 -21.91
C ARG A 28 8.08 -13.23 -20.77
N ASP A 29 9.37 -12.95 -20.61
CA ASP A 29 9.85 -12.06 -19.55
C ASP A 29 9.44 -10.62 -19.82
N VAL A 30 9.51 -10.18 -21.09
CA VAL A 30 8.96 -8.89 -21.52
C VAL A 30 7.48 -8.76 -21.13
N ARG A 31 6.66 -9.77 -21.44
CA ARG A 31 5.23 -9.75 -21.06
C ARG A 31 5.04 -9.70 -19.55
N SER A 32 5.84 -10.44 -18.78
CA SER A 32 5.80 -10.46 -17.32
C SER A 32 6.15 -9.10 -16.73
N GLU A 33 7.24 -8.47 -17.19
CA GLU A 33 7.66 -7.15 -16.72
C GLU A 33 6.68 -6.05 -17.10
N LEU A 34 6.13 -6.08 -18.31
CA LEU A 34 5.07 -5.14 -18.71
C LEU A 34 3.80 -5.33 -17.89
N GLN A 35 3.45 -6.57 -17.58
CA GLN A 35 2.33 -6.85 -16.69
C GLN A 35 2.63 -6.33 -15.28
N GLN A 36 3.84 -6.52 -14.77
CA GLN A 36 4.25 -6.00 -13.47
C GLN A 36 4.19 -4.47 -13.43
N ALA A 37 4.64 -3.78 -14.49
CA ALA A 37 4.63 -2.33 -14.56
C ALA A 37 3.20 -1.76 -14.63
N ARG A 38 2.29 -2.41 -15.38
CA ARG A 38 0.83 -2.12 -15.32
C ARG A 38 0.26 -2.39 -13.93
N CYS A 39 0.91 -3.30 -13.22
CA CYS A 39 0.60 -3.71 -11.87
C CYS A 39 1.34 -2.93 -10.77
N THR A 40 1.86 -1.73 -11.02
CA THR A 40 2.41 -0.83 -10.00
C THR A 40 1.92 0.59 -10.21
N LEU A 41 2.12 1.47 -9.23
CA LEU A 41 2.00 2.91 -9.44
C LEU A 41 3.09 3.39 -10.41
N CYS A 42 2.86 4.53 -11.07
CA CYS A 42 3.92 5.22 -11.80
C CYS A 42 4.92 5.87 -10.82
N PRO A 43 6.16 6.19 -11.25
CA PRO A 43 7.16 6.83 -10.41
C PRO A 43 6.66 8.11 -9.73
N ASP A 44 5.97 8.98 -10.47
CA ASP A 44 5.45 10.25 -9.94
C ASP A 44 4.44 10.03 -8.80
N CYS A 45 3.59 9.01 -8.91
CA CYS A 45 2.67 8.66 -7.83
C CYS A 45 3.40 8.08 -6.61
N VAL A 46 4.51 7.36 -6.79
CA VAL A 46 5.32 6.86 -5.67
C VAL A 46 6.01 8.01 -4.94
N GLU A 47 6.57 8.99 -5.67
CA GLU A 47 7.16 10.20 -5.10
C GLU A 47 6.11 11.06 -4.38
N LEU A 48 4.90 11.15 -4.94
CA LEU A 48 3.80 11.85 -4.29
C LEU A 48 3.41 11.16 -2.96
N VAL A 49 3.33 9.83 -2.95
CA VAL A 49 3.12 9.05 -1.71
C VAL A 49 4.26 9.25 -0.72
N ASN A 50 5.51 9.33 -1.19
CA ASN A 50 6.65 9.62 -0.33
C ASN A 50 6.47 10.96 0.37
N THR A 51 6.09 12.00 -0.39
CA THR A 51 5.81 13.33 0.15
C THR A 51 4.73 13.27 1.24
N TRP A 52 3.65 12.52 1.03
CA TRP A 52 2.59 12.38 2.04
C TRP A 52 3.07 11.69 3.33
N LEU A 53 3.98 10.72 3.22
CA LEU A 53 4.51 9.95 4.35
C LEU A 53 5.64 10.64 5.12
N THR A 54 6.21 11.70 4.56
CA THR A 54 7.30 12.49 5.16
C THR A 54 6.89 13.90 5.53
N THR A 55 5.76 14.39 5.03
CA THR A 55 5.20 15.67 5.47
C THR A 55 4.71 15.52 6.90
N ASP A 56 5.26 16.33 7.81
CA ASP A 56 4.73 16.51 9.16
C ASP A 56 3.35 17.19 9.07
N GLY A 57 2.30 16.40 8.90
CA GLY A 57 0.96 16.89 9.20
C GLY A 57 0.78 16.81 10.72
N GLY A 58 0.31 17.89 11.32
CA GLY A 58 0.10 18.01 12.77
C GLY A 58 -0.89 16.99 13.34
N ALA A 59 -1.78 17.42 14.24
CA ALA A 59 -2.80 16.51 14.76
C ALA A 59 -3.70 16.01 13.61
N ALA A 60 -3.68 14.71 13.34
CA ALA A 60 -4.57 14.12 12.35
C ALA A 60 -5.99 14.02 12.93
N PRO A 61 -7.04 14.35 12.16
CA PRO A 61 -8.42 14.37 12.65
C PRO A 61 -9.03 12.98 12.82
N PHE A 62 -8.34 11.91 12.41
CA PHE A 62 -8.87 10.55 12.42
C PHE A 62 -8.55 9.83 13.74
N ASP A 63 -9.61 9.41 14.44
CA ASP A 63 -9.51 8.35 15.43
C ASP A 63 -9.62 6.99 14.72
N VAL A 64 -8.48 6.36 14.44
CA VAL A 64 -8.45 5.02 13.84
C VAL A 64 -8.56 4.00 14.97
N ALA A 65 -9.74 3.38 15.09
CA ALA A 65 -9.94 2.26 16.00
C ALA A 65 -8.99 1.10 15.63
N VAL A 66 -7.97 0.89 16.46
CA VAL A 66 -6.98 -0.18 16.29
C VAL A 66 -7.36 -1.43 17.08
N TYR A 67 -7.18 -2.60 16.48
CA TYR A 67 -7.40 -3.85 17.20
C TYR A 67 -6.25 -4.20 18.16
N PRO A 68 -6.54 -4.94 19.25
CA PRO A 68 -5.50 -5.55 20.08
C PRO A 68 -4.58 -6.46 19.27
N MET A 69 -3.27 -6.45 19.59
CA MET A 69 -2.30 -7.31 18.91
C MET A 69 -2.47 -8.78 19.30
N LEU A 70 -2.21 -9.67 18.33
CA LEU A 70 -2.10 -11.10 18.49
C LEU A 70 -0.64 -11.55 18.47
N GLY A 71 -0.30 -12.45 19.39
CA GLY A 71 1.03 -13.02 19.51
C GLY A 71 1.38 -13.30 20.95
N THR A 72 2.67 -13.49 21.22
CA THR A 72 3.16 -13.58 22.60
C THR A 72 3.20 -12.19 23.23
N PRO A 73 3.05 -12.05 24.57
CA PRO A 73 3.02 -10.74 25.23
C PRO A 73 4.20 -9.84 24.85
N LYS A 74 5.41 -10.42 24.80
CA LYS A 74 6.63 -9.71 24.38
C LYS A 74 6.56 -9.20 22.93
N ARG A 75 6.04 -10.02 22.00
CA ARG A 75 5.90 -9.61 20.59
C ARG A 75 4.80 -8.57 20.43
N CYS A 76 3.68 -8.71 21.12
CA CYS A 76 2.58 -7.75 21.09
C CYS A 76 3.06 -6.36 21.56
N SER A 77 3.75 -6.27 22.69
CA SER A 77 4.26 -4.99 23.21
C SER A 77 5.23 -4.29 22.23
N TRP A 78 6.11 -5.06 21.59
CA TRP A 78 7.02 -4.51 20.57
C TRP A 78 6.27 -4.07 19.31
N ALA A 79 5.37 -4.91 18.78
CA ALA A 79 4.56 -4.59 17.61
C ALA A 79 3.66 -3.37 17.83
N GLU A 80 3.11 -3.19 19.04
CA GLU A 80 2.35 -1.99 19.40
C GLU A 80 3.20 -0.73 19.36
N SER A 81 4.46 -0.81 19.83
CA SER A 81 5.39 0.31 19.74
C SER A 81 5.69 0.67 18.28
N LEU A 82 5.89 -0.33 17.41
CA LEU A 82 6.08 -0.13 15.98
C LEU A 82 4.85 0.50 15.32
N ARG A 83 3.64 0.01 15.65
CA ARG A 83 2.38 0.56 15.13
C ARG A 83 2.18 2.01 15.57
N LYS A 84 2.43 2.33 16.85
CA LYS A 84 2.34 3.70 17.38
C LYS A 84 3.30 4.66 16.68
N GLU A 85 4.52 4.23 16.39
CA GLU A 85 5.46 5.04 15.63
C GLU A 85 4.99 5.27 14.20
N CYS A 86 4.48 4.23 13.54
CA CYS A 86 3.92 4.35 12.20
C CYS A 86 2.69 5.27 12.15
N MET A 87 1.83 5.28 13.19
CA MET A 87 0.66 6.16 13.26
C MET A 87 1.01 7.63 13.09
N LYS A 88 2.13 8.09 13.67
CA LYS A 88 2.59 9.49 13.55
C LYS A 88 2.78 9.91 12.09
N ARG A 89 3.20 8.97 11.23
CA ARG A 89 3.42 9.21 9.80
C ARG A 89 2.18 8.90 8.95
N PHE A 90 1.42 7.89 9.34
CA PHE A 90 0.31 7.38 8.54
C PHE A 90 -0.93 8.24 8.64
N LEU A 91 -1.27 8.75 9.83
CA LEU A 91 -2.48 9.54 10.00
C LEU A 91 -2.46 10.87 9.22
N PRO A 92 -1.34 11.63 9.19
CA PRO A 92 -1.19 12.76 8.28
C PRO A 92 -1.37 12.39 6.81
N ALA A 93 -0.66 11.34 6.37
CA ALA A 93 -0.73 10.86 4.98
C ALA A 93 -2.15 10.42 4.59
N MET A 94 -2.89 9.81 5.52
CA MET A 94 -4.30 9.46 5.34
C MET A 94 -5.18 10.69 5.16
N THR A 95 -4.89 11.81 5.82
CA THR A 95 -5.63 13.08 5.65
C THR A 95 -5.50 13.58 4.23
N VAL A 96 -4.26 13.73 3.77
CA VAL A 96 -3.97 14.17 2.40
C VAL A 96 -4.57 13.21 1.36
N ALA A 97 -4.48 11.91 1.61
CA ALA A 97 -5.04 10.90 0.72
C ALA A 97 -6.58 10.94 0.66
N ALA A 98 -7.26 11.25 1.77
CA ALA A 98 -8.71 11.40 1.81
C ALA A 98 -9.18 12.64 1.06
N GLU A 99 -8.52 13.79 1.28
CA GLU A 99 -8.85 15.07 0.64
C GLU A 99 -8.71 15.04 -0.88
N ARG A 100 -7.77 14.24 -1.39
CA ARG A 100 -7.51 14.14 -2.83
C ARG A 100 -8.67 13.55 -3.63
N GLY A 101 -9.45 12.62 -3.05
CA GLY A 101 -10.65 12.06 -3.66
C GLY A 101 -10.46 11.23 -4.95
N ASP A 102 -9.22 10.99 -5.40
CA ASP A 102 -8.93 10.22 -6.61
C ASP A 102 -8.58 8.75 -6.31
N ARG A 103 -8.31 7.95 -7.37
CA ARG A 103 -7.98 6.52 -7.23
C ARG A 103 -6.71 6.30 -6.40
N LEU A 104 -5.72 7.18 -6.52
CA LEU A 104 -4.48 7.10 -5.76
C LEU A 104 -4.76 7.35 -4.27
N GLY A 105 -5.44 8.44 -3.95
CA GLY A 105 -5.86 8.78 -2.59
C GLY A 105 -6.64 7.64 -1.95
N ALA A 106 -7.62 7.08 -2.68
CA ALA A 106 -8.40 5.95 -2.20
C ALA A 106 -7.56 4.69 -1.95
N GLY A 107 -6.62 4.36 -2.83
CA GLY A 107 -5.72 3.22 -2.66
C GLY A 107 -4.80 3.39 -1.45
N VAL A 108 -4.17 4.56 -1.32
CA VAL A 108 -3.22 4.85 -0.23
C VAL A 108 -3.93 4.88 1.11
N TRP A 109 -5.09 5.54 1.18
CA TRP A 109 -5.90 5.58 2.39
C TRP A 109 -6.25 4.16 2.86
N LYS A 110 -6.73 3.30 1.96
CA LYS A 110 -7.07 1.90 2.28
C LYS A 110 -5.84 1.09 2.73
N ALA A 111 -4.69 1.29 2.07
CA ALA A 111 -3.45 0.61 2.46
C ALA A 111 -3.00 0.97 3.88
N LEU A 112 -2.97 2.27 4.20
CA LEU A 112 -2.59 2.76 5.52
C LEU A 112 -3.60 2.36 6.60
N TYR A 113 -4.89 2.48 6.31
CA TYR A 113 -5.94 2.06 7.23
C TYR A 113 -5.88 0.54 7.52
N ALA A 114 -5.66 -0.29 6.49
CA ALA A 114 -5.45 -1.72 6.66
C ALA A 114 -4.21 -2.04 7.50
N LEU A 115 -3.10 -1.30 7.28
CA LEU A 115 -1.88 -1.46 8.07
C LEU A 115 -2.15 -1.20 9.54
N LEU A 116 -2.77 -0.07 9.89
CA LEU A 116 -3.08 0.28 11.29
C LEU A 116 -3.99 -0.75 11.98
N ARG A 117 -4.88 -1.40 11.21
CA ARG A 117 -5.74 -2.47 11.72
C ARG A 117 -5.11 -3.87 11.70
N CYS A 118 -3.88 -4.01 11.19
CA CYS A 118 -3.14 -5.25 11.30
C CYS A 118 -2.89 -5.60 12.76
N ARG A 119 -3.46 -6.72 13.20
CA ARG A 119 -3.32 -7.27 14.56
C ARG A 119 -2.23 -8.31 14.69
N ASP A 120 -1.58 -8.74 13.60
CA ASP A 120 -0.53 -9.76 13.68
C ASP A 120 0.80 -9.13 14.14
N ALA A 121 1.23 -9.42 15.38
CA ALA A 121 2.49 -8.90 15.90
C ALA A 121 3.70 -9.35 15.07
N ARG A 122 3.66 -10.56 14.50
CA ARG A 122 4.74 -11.08 13.65
C ARG A 122 4.85 -10.27 12.37
N PHE A 123 3.71 -9.91 11.76
CA PHE A 123 3.70 -9.07 10.56
C PHE A 123 4.44 -7.74 10.80
N TRP A 124 4.14 -7.04 11.89
CA TRP A 124 4.80 -5.77 12.22
C TRP A 124 6.31 -5.94 12.42
N ILE A 125 6.73 -6.99 13.13
CA ILE A 125 8.14 -7.23 13.44
C ILE A 125 8.93 -7.64 12.19
N ASP A 126 8.38 -8.57 11.40
CA ASP A 126 9.04 -9.12 10.21
C ASP A 126 9.18 -8.03 9.11
N ASN A 127 8.23 -7.09 9.04
CA ASN A 127 8.21 -6.04 8.01
C ASN A 127 8.63 -4.64 8.52
N ARG A 128 9.18 -4.53 9.73
CA ARG A 128 9.52 -3.25 10.39
C ARG A 128 10.43 -2.32 9.58
N THR A 129 11.23 -2.85 8.67
CA THR A 129 12.18 -2.06 7.85
C THR A 129 11.54 -1.50 6.59
N ILE A 130 10.44 -2.11 6.12
CA ILE A 130 9.78 -1.75 4.85
C ILE A 130 8.42 -1.05 5.07
N ILE A 131 7.76 -1.32 6.20
CA ILE A 131 6.50 -0.66 6.57
C ILE A 131 6.74 0.85 6.64
N GLY A 132 5.91 1.61 5.93
CA GLY A 132 6.00 3.07 5.85
C GLY A 132 7.03 3.61 4.85
N GLN A 133 7.70 2.75 4.09
CA GLN A 133 8.39 3.20 2.88
C GLN A 133 7.37 3.51 1.77
N ALA A 134 7.61 4.57 1.00
CA ALA A 134 6.72 4.99 -0.07
C ALA A 134 6.49 3.90 -1.12
N PHE A 135 7.55 3.16 -1.47
CA PHE A 135 7.45 2.03 -2.40
C PHE A 135 6.52 0.93 -1.88
N TYR A 136 6.63 0.57 -0.60
CA TYR A 136 5.78 -0.45 0.03
C TYR A 136 4.31 0.02 0.04
N VAL A 137 4.05 1.22 0.58
CA VAL A 137 2.69 1.79 0.62
C VAL A 137 2.11 1.92 -0.79
N GLY A 138 2.94 2.31 -1.76
CA GLY A 138 2.57 2.40 -3.16
C GLY A 138 2.15 1.07 -3.76
N GLN A 139 2.89 -0.02 -3.49
CA GLN A 139 2.49 -1.37 -3.93
C GLN A 139 1.15 -1.79 -3.33
N GLU A 140 0.98 -1.60 -2.03
CA GLU A 140 -0.26 -1.96 -1.32
C GLU A 140 -1.45 -1.17 -1.84
N ALA A 141 -1.29 0.16 -2.03
CA ALA A 141 -2.29 1.01 -2.64
C ALA A 141 -2.68 0.50 -4.03
N ALA A 142 -1.69 0.09 -4.81
CA ALA A 142 -1.91 -0.41 -6.16
C ALA A 142 -2.68 -1.76 -6.15
N HIS A 143 -2.50 -2.61 -5.13
CA HIS A 143 -3.33 -3.80 -4.91
C HIS A 143 -4.78 -3.44 -4.60
N PHE A 144 -5.01 -2.45 -3.72
CA PHE A 144 -6.36 -1.96 -3.40
C PHE A 144 -7.07 -1.33 -4.60
N ILE A 145 -6.35 -0.64 -5.49
CA ILE A 145 -6.95 0.01 -6.69
C ILE A 145 -7.44 -1.02 -7.73
N ARG A 146 -6.75 -2.16 -7.85
CA ARG A 146 -6.99 -3.14 -8.92
C ARG A 146 -7.94 -4.27 -8.52
N HIS A 147 -8.20 -4.48 -7.23
CA HIS A 147 -9.08 -5.54 -6.72
C HIS A 147 -8.76 -6.98 -7.20
N HIS A 148 -7.60 -7.22 -7.81
CA HIS A 148 -7.29 -8.49 -8.49
C HIS A 148 -5.91 -9.05 -8.16
N SER A 149 -5.89 -10.37 -8.07
CA SER A 149 -4.82 -11.24 -7.59
C SER A 149 -3.73 -11.46 -8.64
N THR A 150 -2.63 -10.72 -8.53
CA THR A 150 -1.32 -11.31 -8.78
C THR A 150 -0.80 -11.91 -7.48
N SER A 151 0.15 -12.83 -7.53
CA SER A 151 0.80 -13.41 -6.35
C SER A 151 1.26 -12.30 -5.40
N THR A 152 0.53 -12.09 -4.31
CA THR A 152 0.87 -11.10 -3.29
C THR A 152 1.78 -11.76 -2.26
N PRO A 153 2.95 -11.20 -1.95
CA PRO A 153 3.86 -11.78 -0.97
C PRO A 153 3.21 -11.80 0.42
N THR A 154 3.74 -12.63 1.33
CA THR A 154 3.23 -12.71 2.71
C THR A 154 3.45 -11.43 3.51
N SER A 155 4.38 -10.58 3.07
CA SER A 155 4.64 -9.22 3.57
C SER A 155 3.58 -8.19 3.16
N SER A 156 2.67 -8.53 2.24
CA SER A 156 1.63 -7.62 1.78
C SER A 156 0.50 -7.50 2.79
N ILE A 157 0.11 -6.26 3.12
CA ILE A 157 -1.05 -6.02 3.96
C ILE A 157 -2.34 -6.42 3.25
N TYR A 158 -2.39 -6.26 1.92
CA TYR A 158 -3.51 -6.76 1.11
C TYR A 158 -3.63 -8.29 1.22
N ALA A 159 -2.51 -9.02 1.20
CA ALA A 159 -2.51 -10.47 1.42
C ALA A 159 -2.92 -10.88 2.83
N TRP A 160 -2.48 -10.12 3.85
CA TRP A 160 -2.96 -10.29 5.23
C TRP A 160 -4.48 -10.09 5.31
N LEU A 161 -5.00 -8.99 4.79
CA LEU A 161 -6.42 -8.64 4.83
C LEU A 161 -7.29 -9.74 4.22
N ARG A 162 -6.86 -10.36 3.12
CA ARG A 162 -7.59 -11.46 2.46
C ARG A 162 -7.72 -12.72 3.33
N ARG A 163 -6.85 -12.92 4.32
CA ARG A 163 -6.88 -14.04 5.26
C ARG A 163 -7.70 -13.75 6.52
N GLU A 164 -8.04 -12.49 6.75
CA GLU A 164 -8.81 -12.08 7.92
C GLU A 164 -10.32 -12.39 7.78
N PRO A 165 -11.03 -12.49 8.91
CA PRO A 165 -12.48 -12.69 8.92
C PRO A 165 -13.21 -11.67 8.06
N ALA A 166 -14.36 -12.08 7.50
CA ALA A 166 -15.13 -11.27 6.56
C ALA A 166 -15.55 -9.90 7.11
N PHE A 167 -15.74 -9.76 8.43
CA PHE A 167 -16.08 -8.46 9.04
C PHE A 167 -14.93 -7.46 8.94
N VAL A 168 -13.67 -7.89 9.20
CA VAL A 168 -12.48 -7.03 9.05
C VAL A 168 -12.32 -6.58 7.60
N ARG A 169 -12.55 -7.49 6.65
CA ARG A 169 -12.51 -7.19 5.22
C ARG A 169 -13.59 -6.19 4.81
N ARG A 170 -14.84 -6.42 5.22
CA ARG A 170 -15.97 -5.54 4.91
C ARG A 170 -15.76 -4.13 5.48
N ASP A 171 -15.22 -4.01 6.69
CA ASP A 171 -14.90 -2.72 7.29
C ASP A 171 -13.97 -1.92 6.38
N ILE A 172 -12.87 -2.52 5.93
CA ILE A 172 -11.84 -1.84 5.12
C ILE A 172 -12.32 -1.62 3.66
N GLU A 173 -13.05 -2.57 3.09
CA GLU A 173 -13.51 -2.51 1.69
C GLU A 173 -14.65 -1.49 1.49
N ARG A 174 -15.55 -1.35 2.49
CA ARG A 174 -16.70 -0.43 2.45
C ARG A 174 -16.33 1.02 2.73
N LEU A 175 -15.16 1.27 3.33
CA LEU A 175 -14.68 2.64 3.54
C LEU A 175 -14.25 3.21 2.20
N CYS A 176 -15.15 3.98 1.59
CA CYS A 176 -14.81 4.87 0.51
C CYS A 176 -14.32 6.18 1.14
N PRO A 177 -13.10 6.66 0.87
CA PRO A 177 -12.61 7.92 1.44
C PRO A 177 -13.47 9.13 1.02
N ILE A 178 -14.29 8.99 -0.02
CA ILE A 178 -15.19 10.02 -0.55
C ILE A 178 -16.25 10.45 0.48
N SER A 179 -16.53 9.67 1.53
CA SER A 179 -17.59 9.99 2.51
C SER A 179 -17.10 10.48 3.89
N VAL A 180 -15.81 10.80 4.08
CA VAL A 180 -15.26 11.18 5.40
C VAL A 180 -15.09 12.70 5.58
N ALA A 181 -15.57 13.50 4.62
CA ALA A 181 -15.58 14.97 4.69
C ALA A 181 -17.01 15.52 4.66
N ALA A 182 -17.83 15.14 5.65
CA ALA A 182 -19.13 15.75 5.93
C ALA A 182 -19.28 15.98 7.44
#